data_AF-A0A7X8U6B4-F1
#
_entry.id   AF-A0A7X8U6B4-F1
#
_cell.length_a   1.000
_cell.length_b   1.000
_cell.length_c   1.000
_cell.angle_alpha   90.00
_cell.angle_beta   90.00
_cell.angle_gamma   90.00
#
_symmetry.space_group_name_H-M   'P 1'
#
loop_
_entity.id
_entity.type
_entity.pdbx_description
1 polymer ?
#
loop_
_entity_poly.entity_id
_entity_poly.type
_entity_poly.pdbx_seq_one_letter_code
_entity_poly.pdbx_strand_id
1 'polypeptide(L)' 'VNQTYANYRSLEEQYQYLSKAVELSREAYRLRQLSYEVGMATFEDVQKASDDLHKAEAALSECIYNYNTVKSAMKYNIY' A
#
# COMPACT_ATOMS: atom_id res chain seq x y z
N VAL A 1 -6.66 1.71 -27.77
CA VAL A 1 -5.58 0.78 -27.35
C VAL A 1 -4.51 1.44 -26.46
N ASN A 2 -4.08 2.69 -26.73
CA ASN A 2 -3.02 3.35 -25.93
C ASN A 2 -3.37 3.68 -24.46
N GLN A 3 -4.61 4.10 -24.15
CA GLN A 3 -4.99 4.51 -22.79
C GLN A 3 -4.97 3.36 -21.79
N THR A 4 -5.48 2.19 -22.17
CA THR A 4 -5.58 1.05 -21.24
C THR A 4 -4.22 0.45 -20.91
N TYR A 5 -3.29 0.46 -21.86
CA TYR A 5 -1.90 0.05 -21.65
C TYR A 5 -1.14 1.05 -20.77
N ALA A 6 -1.37 2.36 -20.96
CA ALA A 6 -0.82 3.39 -20.09
C ALA A 6 -1.34 3.28 -18.64
N ASN A 7 -2.64 3.02 -18.46
CA ASN A 7 -3.25 2.79 -17.15
C ASN A 7 -2.68 1.55 -16.47
N TYR A 8 -2.51 0.45 -17.20
CA TYR A 8 -1.89 -0.77 -16.67
C TYR A 8 -0.48 -0.51 -16.14
N ARG A 9 0.36 0.18 -16.92
CA ARG A 9 1.74 0.49 -16.52
C ARG A 9 1.78 1.45 -15.32
N SER A 10 0.89 2.45 -15.28
CA SER A 10 0.78 3.37 -14.14
C SER A 10 0.34 2.65 -12.86
N LEU A 11 -0.57 1.67 -12.97
CA LEU A 11 -0.97 0.82 -11.84
C LEU A 11 0.17 -0.07 -11.35
N GLU A 12 1.02 -0.58 -12.25
CA GLU A 12 2.18 -1.39 -11.87
C GLU A 12 3.25 -0.55 -11.13
N GLU A 13 3.50 0.67 -11.60
CA GLU A 13 4.37 1.63 -10.90
C GLU A 13 3.78 2.04 -9.53
N GLN A 14 2.48 2.30 -9.46
CA GLN A 14 1.78 2.56 -8.20
C GLN A 14 1.85 1.37 -7.24
N TYR A 15 1.67 0.14 -7.73
CA TYR A 15 1.76 -1.06 -6.93
C TYR A 15 3.15 -1.22 -6.32
N GLN A 16 4.22 -1.01 -7.11
CA GLN A 16 5.59 -1.07 -6.58
C GLN A 16 5.85 0.03 -5.54
N TYR A 17 5.36 1.25 -5.79
CA TYR A 17 5.48 2.35 -4.84
C TYR A 17 4.76 2.05 -3.53
N LEU A 18 3.50 1.61 -3.60
CA LEU A 18 2.69 1.26 -2.43
C LEU A 18 3.26 0.06 -1.68
N SER A 19 3.81 -0.94 -2.38
CA SER A 19 4.47 -2.08 -1.75
C SER A 19 5.68 -1.63 -0.92
N LYS A 20 6.50 -0.72 -1.45
CA LYS A 20 7.62 -0.14 -0.69
C LYS A 20 7.14 0.75 0.46
N ALA A 21 6.04 1.47 0.28
CA ALA A 21 5.44 2.27 1.34
C ALA A 21 4.95 1.39 2.51
N VAL A 22 4.31 0.25 2.23
CA VAL A 22 3.92 -0.73 3.25
C VAL A 22 5.14 -1.28 3.98
N GLU A 23 6.20 -1.63 3.25
CA GLU A 23 7.44 -2.14 3.82
C GLU A 23 8.09 -1.10 4.75
N LEU A 24 8.14 0.16 4.33
CA LEU A 24 8.64 1.27 5.15
C LEU A 24 7.79 1.48 6.41
N SER A 25 6.46 1.52 6.29
CA SER A 25 5.56 1.66 7.44
C SER A 25 5.69 0.47 8.41
N ARG A 26 5.92 -0.73 7.89
CA ARG A 26 6.13 -1.94 8.71
C ARG A 26 7.42 -1.85 9.51
N GLU A 27 8.51 -1.40 8.88
CA GLU A 27 9.78 -1.21 9.59
C GLU A 27 9.68 -0.06 10.60
N ALA A 28 8.98 1.02 10.26
CA ALA A 28 8.71 2.11 11.19
C ALA A 28 7.92 1.63 12.43
N TYR A 29 6.88 0.82 12.23
CA TYR A 29 6.14 0.19 13.33
C TYR A 29 7.03 -0.68 14.20
N ARG A 30 7.87 -1.52 13.59
CA ARG A 30 8.83 -2.36 14.32
C ARG A 30 9.81 -1.54 15.16
N LEU A 31 10.37 -0.46 14.59
CA LEU A 31 11.26 0.45 15.31
C LEU A 31 10.54 1.13 16.48
N ARG A 32 9.26 1.48 16.33
CA ARG A 32 8.47 2.06 17.44
C ARG A 32 8.12 1.05 18.52
N GLN A 33 7.83 -0.20 18.16
CA GLN A 33 7.68 -1.26 19.16
C GLN A 33 8.97 -1.46 19.96
N LEU A 34 10.12 -1.58 19.30
CA LEU A 34 11.42 -1.68 19.98
C LEU A 34 11.70 -0.47 20.86
N SER A 35 11.39 0.74 20.38
CA SER A 35 11.53 1.97 21.16
C SER A 35 10.62 1.98 22.39
N TYR A 36 9.41 1.44 22.27
CA TYR A 36 8.46 1.31 23.38
C TYR A 36 8.95 0.30 24.42
N GLU A 37 9.50 -0.85 23.99
CA GLU A 37 10.07 -1.87 24.88
C GLU A 37 11.22 -1.32 25.74
N VAL A 38 12.03 -0.41 25.19
CA VAL A 38 13.12 0.26 25.94
C VAL A 38 12.66 1.55 26.64
N GLY A 39 11.36 1.88 26.61
CA GLY A 39 10.79 3.05 27.28
C GLY A 39 11.07 4.40 26.60
N MET A 40 11.55 4.40 25.36
CA MET A 40 11.83 5.60 24.56
C MET A 40 10.63 6.08 23.72
N ALA A 41 9.58 5.27 23.58
CA ALA A 41 8.35 5.64 22.90
C ALA A 41 7.14 5.33 23.79
N THR A 42 6.00 5.96 23.50
CA THR A 42 4.74 5.69 24.21
C THR A 42 3.90 4.65 23.48
N PHE A 43 2.91 4.09 24.19
CA PHE A 43 1.94 3.18 23.57
C PHE A 43 1.16 3.89 22.45
N GLU A 44 0.89 5.19 22.59
CA GLU A 44 0.20 5.98 21.56
C GLU A 44 1.05 6.10 20.27
N ASP A 45 2.38 6.19 20.39
CA ASP A 45 3.27 6.23 19.22
C ASP A 45 3.26 4.89 18.46
N VAL A 46 3.22 3.78 19.20
CA VAL A 46 3.08 2.42 18.62
C VAL A 46 1.73 2.28 17.94
N GLN A 47 0.66 2.75 18.57
CA GLN A 47 -0.69 2.73 18.00
C GLN A 47 -0.76 3.53 16.70
N LYS A 48 -0.23 4.76 16.68
CA LYS A 48 -0.17 5.59 15.46
C LYS A 48 0.60 4.91 14.34
N ALA A 49 1.76 4.32 14.64
CA ALA A 49 2.53 3.58 13.65
C ALA A 49 1.77 2.33 13.13
N SER A 50 0.97 1.67 13.99
CA SER A 50 0.09 0.57 13.58
C SER A 50 -1.01 1.05 12.63
N ASP A 51 -1.64 2.19 12.95
CA ASP A 51 -2.70 2.77 12.14
C ASP A 51 -2.16 3.21 10.76
N ASP A 52 -0.94 3.77 10.72
CA ASP A 52 -0.28 4.15 9.48
C ASP A 52 0.11 2.94 8.63
N LEU A 53 0.53 1.84 9.24
CA LEU A 53 0.73 0.56 8.55
C LEU A 53 -0.58 0.05 7.94
N HIS A 54 -1.67 0.05 8.72
CA HIS A 54 -2.98 -0.39 8.21
C HIS A 54 -3.50 0.48 7.06
N LYS A 55 -3.29 1.80 7.11
CA LYS A 55 -3.63 2.69 5.98
C LYS A 55 -2.82 2.37 4.73
N ALA A 56 -1.52 2.10 4.87
CA ALA A 56 -0.67 1.72 3.75
C ALA A 56 -1.09 0.37 3.14
N GLU A 57 -1.42 -0.62 3.97
CA GLU A 57 -1.95 -1.91 3.52
C GLU A 57 -3.31 -1.77 2.82
N ALA A 58 -4.19 -0.90 3.33
CA ALA A 58 -5.47 -0.59 2.68
C ALA A 58 -5.27 0.03 1.30
N ALA A 59 -4.36 1.00 1.17
CA ALA A 59 -4.03 1.62 -0.11
C ALA A 59 -3.46 0.61 -1.13
N LEU A 60 -2.59 -0.31 -0.68
CA LEU A 60 -2.11 -1.40 -1.53
C LEU A 60 -3.26 -2.30 -2.01
N SER A 61 -4.17 -2.65 -1.11
CA SER A 61 -5.33 -3.50 -1.42
C SER A 61 -6.26 -2.83 -2.43
N GLU A 62 -6.52 -1.53 -2.28
CA GLU A 62 -7.29 -0.73 -3.23
C GLU A 62 -6.61 -0.67 -4.61
N CYS A 63 -5.28 -0.53 -4.66
CA CYS A 63 -4.52 -0.59 -5.91
C CYS A 63 -4.64 -1.95 -6.60
N ILE A 64 -4.57 -3.06 -5.85
CA ILE A 64 -4.78 -4.42 -6.38
C ILE A 64 -6.20 -4.57 -6.93
N TYR A 65 -7.20 -4.06 -6.21
CA TYR A 65 -8.59 -4.09 -6.64
C TYR A 65 -8.80 -3.30 -7.95
N ASN A 66 -8.23 -2.10 -8.03
CA ASN A 66 -8.25 -1.28 -9.24
C ASN A 66 -7.54 -1.97 -10.41
N TYR A 67 -6.39 -2.59 -10.16
CA TYR A 67 -5.67 -3.38 -11.16
C TYR A 67 -6.51 -4.55 -11.70
N ASN A 68 -7.16 -5.30 -10.81
CA ASN A 68 -8.05 -6.40 -11.20
C ASN A 68 -9.29 -5.91 -11.97
N THR A 69 -9.81 -4.74 -11.61
CA THR A 69 -10.94 -4.10 -12.31
C THR A 69 -10.55 -3.71 -13.74
N VAL A 70 -9.40 -3.05 -13.92
CA VAL A 70 -8.88 -2.67 -15.25
C VAL A 70 -8.59 -3.92 -16.08
N LYS A 71 -7.98 -4.95 -15.49
CA LYS A 71 -7.72 -6.23 -16.17
C LYS A 71 -9.02 -6.90 -16.63
N SER A 72 -10.07 -6.85 -15.81
CA SER A 72 -11.39 -7.39 -16.16
C SER A 72 -12.05 -6.57 -17.27
N ALA A 73 -11.99 -5.24 -17.20
CA ALA A 73 -12.48 -4.35 -18.26
C ALA A 73 -11.77 -4.59 -19.60
N MET A 74 -10.44 -4.83 -19.58
CA MET A 74 -9.67 -5.23 -20.77
C MET A 74 -10.11 -6.57 -21.32
N LYS A 75 -10.36 -7.57 -20.45
CA LYS A 75 -10.75 -8.92 -20.86
C LYS A 75 -12.16 -8.95 -21.47
N TYR A 76 -13.08 -8.15 -20.95
CA TYR A 76 -14.48 -8.14 -21.40
C TYR A 76 -14.76 -7.18 -22.56
N ASN A 77 -13.76 -6.39 -23.00
CA ASN A 77 -13.80 -5.56 -24.21
C ASN A 77 -15.17 -4.93 -24.45
N ILE A 78 -15.67 -4.18 -23.45
CA ILE A 78 -16.86 -3.37 -23.63
C ILE A 78 -16.41 -2.13 -24.41
N TYR A 79 -16.34 -2.32 -25.73
CA TYR A 79 -16.45 -1.43 -26.90
C TYR A 79 -15.59 -1.94 -28.06
#